data_AF-A0A7L4PD39-F1
#
_entry.id   AF-A0A7L4PD39-F1
#
_cell.length_a   1.000
_cell.length_b   1.000
_cell.length_c   1.000
_cell.angle_alpha   90.00
_cell.angle_beta   90.00
_cell.angle_gamma   90.00
#
_symmetry.space_group_name_H-M   'P 1'
#
loop_
_entity.id
_entity.type
_entity.pdbx_description
1 polymer ?
#
loop_
_entity_poly.entity_id
_entity_poly.type
_entity_poly.pdbx_seq_one_letter_code
_entity_poly.pdbx_strand_id
1 'polypeptide(L)'
;MNYSINRKACEKCEDCFSKRNCPQDATDEQIDLLKCEGCGICLNCCPNNAIRGGFVEFNVRDIDSKKFNSLRSMKDVFVLDAPSDILGLF
;
A
#
# COMPACT_ATOMS: atom_id res chain seq x y z
N MET A 1 0.13 -0.70 2.87
CA MET A 1 0.22 0.17 1.67
C MET A 1 0.51 1.59 2.10
N ASN A 2 1.39 2.32 1.41
CA ASN A 2 1.65 3.73 1.71
C ASN A 2 0.70 4.64 0.93
N TYR A 3 0.29 5.73 1.58
CA TYR A 3 -0.55 6.76 0.98
C TYR A 3 0.16 8.11 1.09
N SER A 4 -0.17 9.01 0.19
CA SER A 4 0.38 10.36 0.09
C SER A 4 -0.71 11.36 -0.30
N ILE A 5 -0.54 12.63 0.08
CA ILE A 5 -1.48 13.70 -0.26
C ILE A 5 -0.89 14.54 -1.40
N ASN A 6 -1.58 14.59 -2.53
CA ASN A 6 -1.28 15.52 -3.61
C ASN A 6 -1.68 16.94 -3.18
N ARG A 7 -0.69 17.74 -2.80
CA ARG A 7 -0.86 19.12 -2.34
C ARG A 7 -1.50 20.06 -3.36
N LYS A 8 -1.44 19.75 -4.67
CA LYS A 8 -2.09 20.57 -5.70
C LYS A 8 -3.59 20.32 -5.78
N ALA A 9 -4.03 19.12 -5.41
CA ALA A 9 -5.45 18.73 -5.40
C ALA A 9 -6.09 18.89 -4.00
N CYS A 10 -5.28 19.00 -2.95
CA CYS A 10 -5.76 19.21 -1.59
C CYS A 10 -6.18 20.68 -1.39
N GLU A 11 -7.45 20.90 -1.05
CA GLU A 11 -8.01 22.24 -0.83
C GLU A 11 -7.86 22.75 0.61
N LYS A 12 -7.21 21.97 1.49
CA LYS A 12 -7.10 22.28 2.93
C LYS A 12 -8.45 22.60 3.57
N CYS A 13 -9.41 21.68 3.37
CA CYS A 13 -10.76 21.80 3.90
C CYS A 13 -10.76 22.06 5.42
N GLU A 14 -11.61 22.95 5.90
CA GLU A 14 -11.81 23.18 7.34
C GLU A 14 -12.31 21.91 8.05
N ASP A 15 -13.21 21.16 7.39
CA ASP A 15 -13.66 19.85 7.83
C ASP A 15 -13.15 18.75 6.89
N CYS A 16 -12.03 18.12 7.25
CA CYS A 16 -11.42 17.07 6.45
C CYS A 16 -11.98 15.68 6.78
N PHE A 17 -12.80 15.14 5.88
CA PHE A 17 -13.35 13.79 5.99
C PHE A 17 -12.28 12.71 6.11
N SER A 18 -11.18 12.81 5.36
CA SER A 18 -10.09 11.82 5.42
C SER A 18 -9.37 11.82 6.77
N LYS A 19 -9.23 12.98 7.42
CA LYS A 19 -8.71 13.11 8.78
C LYS A 19 -9.67 12.52 9.80
N ARG A 20 -10.94 12.95 9.77
CA ARG A 20 -12.00 12.50 10.69
C ARG A 20 -12.20 10.97 10.68
N ASN A 21 -12.08 10.34 9.52
CA ASN A 21 -12.34 8.90 9.37
C ASN A 21 -11.07 8.04 9.46
N CYS A 22 -9.90 8.62 9.79
CA CYS A 22 -8.67 7.85 9.94
C CYS A 22 -8.65 7.15 11.31
N PRO A 23 -8.70 5.81 11.39
CA PRO A 23 -8.72 5.11 12.68
C PRO A 23 -7.44 5.31 13.49
N GLN A 24 -6.32 5.52 12.80
CA GLN A 24 -4.99 5.68 13.38
C GLN A 24 -4.60 7.16 13.60
N ASP A 25 -5.51 8.11 13.33
CA ASP A 25 -5.24 9.55 13.38
C ASP A 25 -3.93 9.94 12.66
N ALA A 26 -3.72 9.31 11.49
CA ALA A 26 -2.50 9.41 10.72
C ALA A 26 -2.61 10.41 9.55
N THR A 27 -3.78 11.00 9.31
CA THR A 27 -4.06 11.84 8.14
C THR A 27 -4.27 13.30 8.54
N ASP A 28 -3.35 14.19 8.20
CA ASP A 28 -3.48 15.65 8.40
C ASP A 28 -3.01 16.42 7.14
N GLU A 29 -2.15 17.43 7.24
CA GLU A 29 -1.50 18.05 6.07
C GLU A 29 -0.58 17.07 5.32
N GLN A 30 -0.10 16.05 6.02
CA GLN A 30 0.65 14.91 5.50
C GLN A 30 0.15 13.63 6.15
N ILE A 31 0.53 12.49 5.58
CA ILE A 31 0.26 11.19 6.19
C ILE A 31 1.44 10.81 7.07
N ASP A 32 1.18 10.62 8.36
CA ASP A 32 2.14 10.08 9.32
C ASP A 32 2.32 8.57 9.05
N LEU A 33 3.41 8.23 8.38
CA LEU A 33 3.72 6.84 8.00
C LEU A 33 4.07 5.95 9.19
N LEU A 34 4.38 6.51 10.37
CA LEU A 34 4.61 5.72 11.58
C LEU A 34 3.30 5.24 12.20
N LYS A 35 2.20 5.98 11.98
CA LYS A 35 0.86 5.61 12.43
C LYS A 35 0.04 4.90 11.35
N CYS A 36 0.32 5.18 10.09
CA CYS A 36 -0.46 4.66 8.97
C CYS A 36 -0.25 3.15 8.78
N GLU A 37 -1.31 2.36 8.99
CA GLU A 37 -1.32 0.91 8.68
C GLU A 37 -1.62 0.60 7.21
N GLY A 38 -2.02 1.62 6.43
CA GLY A 38 -2.30 1.46 5.02
C GLY A 38 -3.64 0.82 4.67
N CYS A 39 -4.69 1.07 5.47
CA CYS A 39 -6.04 0.55 5.25
C CYS A 39 -6.78 1.17 4.04
N GLY A 40 -6.37 2.36 3.60
CA GLY A 40 -6.95 3.02 2.41
C GLY A 40 -8.28 3.75 2.62
N ILE A 41 -8.81 3.83 3.85
CA ILE A 41 -10.05 4.57 4.14
C ILE A 41 -9.96 6.03 3.66
N CYS A 42 -8.82 6.68 3.94
CA CYS A 42 -8.58 8.07 3.57
C CYS A 42 -8.71 8.33 2.05
N LEU A 43 -8.36 7.34 1.22
CA LEU A 43 -8.49 7.38 -0.24
C LEU A 43 -9.95 7.51 -0.68
N ASN A 44 -10.84 6.75 -0.04
CA ASN A 44 -12.27 6.72 -0.37
C ASN A 44 -13.03 7.92 0.23
N CYS A 45 -12.54 8.46 1.35
CA CYS A 45 -13.21 9.57 2.04
C CYS A 45 -12.86 10.95 1.49
N CYS A 46 -11.80 11.11 0.69
CA CYS A 46 -11.38 12.42 0.19
C CYS A 46 -12.24 12.83 -1.02
N PRO A 47 -13.14 13.83 -0.91
CA PRO A 47 -14.00 14.22 -2.04
C PRO A 47 -13.20 14.79 -3.21
N ASN A 48 -12.04 15.38 -2.92
CA ASN A 48 -11.19 16.04 -3.90
C ASN A 48 -10.18 15.08 -4.56
N ASN A 49 -10.24 13.78 -4.24
CA ASN A 49 -9.29 12.77 -4.74
C ASN A 49 -7.82 13.21 -4.59
N ALA A 50 -7.53 13.92 -3.50
CA ALA A 50 -6.19 14.44 -3.21
C ALA A 50 -5.27 13.33 -2.71
N ILE A 51 -5.80 12.26 -2.13
CA ILE A 51 -5.01 11.15 -1.61
C ILE A 51 -4.64 10.19 -2.75
N ARG A 52 -3.37 9.79 -2.79
CA ARG A 52 -2.77 8.89 -3.78
C ARG A 52 -2.05 7.76 -3.07
N GLY A 53 -2.23 6.55 -3.57
CA GLY A 53 -1.62 5.34 -3.04
C GLY A 53 -2.36 4.13 -3.59
N GLY A 54 -1.90 2.93 -3.24
CA GLY A 54 -2.46 1.68 -3.74
C GLY A 54 -1.51 0.97 -4.71
N PHE A 55 -2.09 0.21 -5.64
CA PHE A 55 -1.32 -0.64 -6.54
C PHE A 55 -0.45 0.20 -7.46
N VAL A 56 0.85 -0.08 -7.44
CA VAL A 56 1.79 0.44 -8.42
C VAL A 56 1.92 -0.63 -9.49
N GLU A 57 1.63 -0.30 -10.75
CA GLU A 57 1.94 -1.19 -11.86
C GLU A 57 3.45 -1.28 -11.98
N PHE A 58 3.99 -2.44 -11.60
CA PHE A 58 5.41 -2.71 -11.76
C PHE A 58 5.62 -3.34 -13.13
N ASN A 59 6.37 -2.66 -14.00
CA ASN A 59 6.90 -3.30 -15.20
C ASN A 59 8.03 -4.24 -14.76
N VAL A 60 7.69 -5.50 -14.50
CA VAL A 60 8.67 -6.53 -14.20
C VAL A 60 9.47 -6.77 -15.48
N ARG A 61 10.75 -6.41 -15.46
CA ARG A 61 11.65 -6.67 -16.60
C ARG A 61 11.93 -8.17 -16.66
N ASP A 62 12.15 -8.69 -17.85
CA ASP A 62 12.45 -10.12 -18.07
C ASP A 62 13.63 -10.64 -17.24
N ILE A 63 14.63 -9.79 -16.97
CA ILE A 63 15.79 -10.12 -16.12
C ILE A 63 15.37 -10.43 -14.68
N ASP A 64 14.37 -9.71 -14.16
CA ASP A 64 13.89 -9.83 -12.79
C ASP A 64 13.02 -11.11 -12.64
N SER A 65 12.23 -11.47 -13.66
CA SER A 65 11.43 -12.71 -13.67
C SER A 65 12.26 -13.99 -13.85
N LYS A 66 13.28 -13.97 -14.72
CA LYS A 66 14.03 -15.18 -15.08
C LYS A 66 14.87 -15.77 -13.94
N LYS A 67 15.24 -14.96 -12.94
CA LYS A 67 15.98 -15.44 -11.75
C LYS A 67 15.08 -16.08 -10.70
N PHE A 68 13.81 -15.70 -10.64
CA PHE A 68 12.90 -16.21 -9.61
C PHE A 68 12.69 -17.72 -9.70
N ASN A 69 12.62 -18.27 -10.92
CA ASN A 69 12.47 -19.72 -11.13
C ASN A 69 13.64 -20.54 -10.57
N SER A 70 14.86 -19.99 -10.53
CA SER A 70 16.01 -20.69 -9.96
C SER A 70 15.89 -20.94 -8.46
N LEU A 71 15.11 -20.12 -7.74
CA LEU A 71 14.86 -20.30 -6.30
C LEU A 71 14.08 -21.59 -6.01
N ARG A 72 13.21 -22.03 -6.93
CA ARG A 72 12.46 -23.30 -6.78
C ARG A 72 13.34 -24.53 -6.81
N SER A 73 14.54 -24.43 -7.41
CA SER A 73 15.48 -25.54 -7.54
C SER A 73 16.50 -25.61 -6.39
N MET A 74 16.48 -24.64 -5.47
CA MET A 74 17.39 -24.61 -4.33
C MET A 74 16.95 -25.64 -3.27
N LYS A 75 17.91 -26.45 -2.80
CA LYS A 75 17.68 -27.38 -1.70
C LYS A 75 17.34 -26.58 -0.44
N ASP A 76 16.34 -27.05 0.32
CA ASP A 76 15.88 -26.43 1.58
C ASP A 76 15.23 -25.03 1.42
N VAL A 77 14.80 -24.67 0.21
CA VAL A 77 14.02 -23.46 -0.08
C VAL A 77 12.64 -23.84 -0.60
N PHE A 78 11.59 -23.31 0.04
CA PHE A 78 10.21 -23.49 -0.40
C PHE A 78 9.66 -22.16 -0.91
N VAL A 79 9.33 -22.11 -2.20
CA VAL A 79 8.68 -20.94 -2.82
C VAL A 79 7.18 -21.20 -2.83
N LEU A 80 6.44 -20.36 -2.11
CA LEU A 80 4.97 -20.37 -2.10
C LEU A 80 4.44 -19.52 -3.25
N ASP A 81 3.31 -19.94 -3.82
CA ASP A 81 2.67 -19.25 -4.94
C ASP A 81 1.70 -18.16 -4.45
N ALA A 82 1.10 -18.36 -3.27
CA ALA A 82 0.19 -17.40 -2.65
C ALA A 82 0.42 -17.27 -1.14
N PRO A 83 0.08 -16.12 -0.53
CA PRO A 83 0.11 -15.96 0.92
C PRO A 83 -0.74 -16.99 1.69
N SER A 84 -1.82 -17.50 1.08
CA SER A 84 -2.68 -18.54 1.66
C SER A 84 -1.95 -19.85 1.93
N ASP A 85 -0.89 -20.14 1.17
CA ASP A 85 -0.14 -21.40 1.29
C ASP A 85 0.62 -21.47 2.62
N ILE A 86 0.85 -20.32 3.27
CA ILE A 86 1.45 -20.23 4.61
C ILE A 86 0.60 -20.96 5.65
N LEU A 87 -0.73 -20.94 5.50
CA LEU A 87 -1.65 -21.56 6.45
C LEU A 87 -1.54 -23.09 6.48
N GLY A 88 -0.97 -23.71 5.43
CA GLY A 88 -0.72 -25.15 5.37
C GLY A 88 0.62 -25.59 5.98
N LEU A 89 1.42 -24.66 6.50
CA LEU A 89 2.75 -24.94 7.07
C LEU A 89 2.74 -25.05 8.61
N PHE A 90 1.59 -24.82 9.25
CA PHE A 90 1.39 -24.87 10.70
C PHE A 90 0.25 -25.85 11.03
#